data_AF-A0A7U9XBN6-F1
#
_entry.id   AF-A0A7U9XBN6-F1
#
_cell.length_a   1.000
_cell.length_b   1.000
_cell.length_c   1.000
_cell.angle_alpha   90.00
_cell.angle_beta   90.00
_cell.angle_gamma   90.00
#
_symmetry.space_group_name_H-M   'P 1'
#
loop_
_entity.id
_entity.type
_entity.pdbx_description
1 polymer ?
#
loop_
_entity_poly.entity_id
_entity_poly.type
_entity_poly.pdbx_seq_one_letter_code
_entity_poly.pdbx_strand_id
1 'polypeptide(L)' 'MYDLIEKERFKDVIRWCRPVCAVDVDIRTGRGEVIELLQVYEAADQSTQIRCYPDDLLLRYDVYYRKNLTEKMVRVLV' A
#
# COMPACT_ATOMS: atom_id res chain seq x y z
N MET A 1 -7.11 -14.90 -2.49
CA MET A 1 -5.75 -15.13 -3.04
C MET A 1 -5.15 -13.76 -3.34
N TYR A 2 -3.83 -13.58 -3.31
CA TYR A 2 -3.20 -12.30 -3.63
C TYR A 2 -2.08 -12.49 -4.65
N ASP A 3 -1.82 -11.43 -5.41
CA ASP A 3 -0.70 -11.34 -6.35
C ASP A 3 0.42 -10.50 -5.75
N LEU A 4 1.67 -10.90 -6.02
CA LEU A 4 2.83 -10.07 -5.71
C LEU A 4 3.07 -9.10 -6.85
N ILE A 5 3.11 -7.81 -6.53
CA ILE A 5 3.24 -6.75 -7.52
C ILE A 5 4.60 -6.08 -7.37
N GLU A 6 5.26 -5.86 -8.50
CA GLU A 6 6.50 -5.10 -8.53
C GLU A 6 6.25 -3.62 -8.20
N LYS A 7 7.21 -3.02 -7.52
CA LYS A 7 7.13 -1.62 -7.07
C LYS A 7 6.77 -0.65 -8.19
N GLU A 8 7.44 -0.73 -9.34
CA GLU A 8 7.20 0.20 -10.46
C GLU A 8 5.78 0.05 -11.01
N ARG A 9 5.30 -1.19 -11.17
CA ARG A 9 3.93 -1.46 -11.58
C ARG A 9 2.91 -0.89 -10.59
N PHE A 10 3.16 -1.00 -9.29
CA PHE A 10 2.31 -0.38 -8.28
C PHE A 10 2.29 1.15 -8.42
N LYS A 11 3.46 1.79 -8.53
CA LYS A 11 3.57 3.25 -8.68
C LYS A 11 2.84 3.76 -9.93
N ASP A 12 2.90 3.02 -11.03
CA ASP A 12 2.15 3.33 -12.25
C ASP A 12 0.63 3.28 -12.02
N VAL A 13 0.12 2.23 -11.37
CA VAL A 13 -1.31 2.12 -11.03
C VAL A 13 -1.75 3.31 -10.17
N ILE A 14 -0.99 3.61 -9.11
CA ILE A 14 -1.32 4.72 -8.20
C ILE A 14 -1.32 6.07 -8.95
N ARG A 15 -0.40 6.26 -9.89
CA ARG A 15 -0.31 7.46 -10.71
C ARG A 15 -1.52 7.65 -11.63
N TRP A 16 -1.96 6.58 -12.29
CA TRP A 16 -2.99 6.66 -13.33
C TRP A 16 -4.41 6.55 -12.80
N CYS A 17 -4.66 5.69 -11.81
CA CYS A 17 -6.00 5.44 -11.30
C CYS A 17 -6.41 6.42 -10.19
N ARG A 18 -5.43 7.00 -9.49
CA ARG A 18 -5.58 7.76 -8.23
C ARG A 18 -6.26 6.94 -7.12
N PRO A 19 -5.64 6.79 -5.95
CA PRO A 19 -6.27 6.06 -4.85
C PRO A 19 -7.59 6.69 -4.41
N VAL A 20 -8.58 5.84 -4.15
CA VAL A 20 -9.80 6.22 -3.42
C VAL A 20 -9.46 6.54 -1.97
N CYS A 21 -8.57 5.76 -1.37
CA CYS A 21 -8.10 5.95 0.00
C CYS A 21 -6.74 5.28 0.21
N ALA A 22 -5.89 5.88 1.04
CA ALA A 22 -4.65 5.28 1.51
C ALA A 22 -4.55 5.43 3.03
N VAL A 23 -4.13 4.36 3.71
CA VAL A 23 -4.09 4.29 5.17
C VAL A 23 -2.77 3.67 5.61
N ASP A 24 -2.02 4.33 6.50
CA ASP A 24 -0.91 3.69 7.23
C ASP A 24 -1.50 2.88 8.38
N VAL A 25 -1.30 1.57 8.35
CA VAL A 25 -1.91 0.60 9.25
C VAL A 25 -0.84 0.03 10.19
N ASP A 26 -1.13 0.12 11.49
CA ASP A 26 -0.40 -0.63 12.50
C ASP A 26 -0.79 -2.12 12.43
N ILE A 27 0.15 -2.96 11.99
CA ILE A 27 -0.09 -4.39 11.74
C ILE A 27 -0.53 -5.13 13.02
N ARG A 28 -0.10 -4.68 14.21
CA ARG A 28 -0.40 -5.36 15.47
C ARG A 28 -1.81 -5.04 15.97
N THR A 29 -2.25 -3.80 15.80
CA THR A 29 -3.52 -3.31 16.35
C THR A 29 -4.61 -3.19 15.31
N GLY A 30 -4.28 -3.21 14.01
CA GLY A 30 -5.20 -3.00 12.91
C GLY A 30 -5.72 -1.57 12.78
N ARG A 31 -5.26 -0.64 13.64
CA ARG A 31 -5.61 0.78 13.55
C ARG A 31 -4.88 1.41 12.39
N GLY A 32 -5.53 2.36 11.72
CA GLY A 32 -4.90 3.09 10.64
C GLY A 32 -5.26 4.56 10.62
N GLU A 33 -4.36 5.34 10.03
CA GLU A 33 -4.50 6.77 9.80
C GLU A 33 -4.49 7.04 8.30
N VAL A 34 -5.40 7.89 7.82
CA VAL A 34 -5.44 8.28 6.40
C VAL A 34 -4.18 9.06 6.08
N ILE A 35 -3.52 8.71 4.98
CA ILE A 35 -2.28 9.33 4.55
C ILE A 35 -2.39 9.91 3.15
N GLU A 36 -1.50 10.85 2.86
CA GLU A 36 -1.42 11.50 1.57
C GLU A 36 -0.70 10.64 0.53
N LEU A 37 -0.96 10.94 -0.75
CA LEU A 37 -0.38 10.23 -1.88
C LEU A 37 1.15 10.21 -1.87
N LEU A 38 1.79 11.29 -1.40
CA LEU A 38 3.24 11.36 -1.28
C LEU A 38 3.78 10.27 -0.34
N GLN A 39 3.11 10.03 0.79
CA GLN A 39 3.50 9.02 1.77
C GLN A 39 3.30 7.60 1.22
N VAL A 40 2.33 7.41 0.31
CA VAL A 40 2.17 6.13 -0.41
C VAL A 40 3.38 5.85 -1.30
N TYR A 41 3.89 6.84 -2.03
CA TYR A 41 5.09 6.69 -2.84
C TYR A 41 6.33 6.41 -1.99
N GLU A 42 6.49 7.11 -0.86
CA GLU A 42 7.59 6.84 0.08
C GLU A 42 7.55 5.40 0.62
N ALA A 43 6.37 4.91 1.00
CA ALA A 43 6.19 3.53 1.44
C ALA A 43 6.50 2.53 0.32
N ALA A 44 6.09 2.82 -0.91
CA ALA A 44 6.40 1.99 -2.07
C ALA A 44 7.91 1.92 -2.32
N ASP A 45 8.63 3.04 -2.23
CA ASP A 45 10.07 3.10 -2.44
C ASP A 45 10.87 2.33 -1.37
N GLN A 46 10.32 2.21 -0.16
CA GLN A 46 10.88 1.43 0.95
C GLN A 46 10.28 0.02 1.08
N SER A 47 9.44 -0.39 0.12
CA SER A 47 8.67 -1.63 0.24
C SER A 47 9.57 -2.86 0.21
N THR A 48 9.27 -3.81 1.08
CA THR A 48 9.81 -5.17 1.03
C THR A 48 8.89 -6.10 0.25
N GLN A 49 7.59 -5.80 0.22
CA GLN A 49 6.59 -6.58 -0.48
C GLN A 49 5.34 -5.73 -0.76
N ILE A 50 4.75 -5.90 -1.94
CA ILE A 50 3.45 -5.33 -2.28
C ILE A 50 2.51 -6.46 -2.69
N ARG A 51 1.37 -6.56 -2.02
CA ARG A 51 0.34 -7.56 -2.29
C ARG A 51 -0.88 -6.90 -2.88
N CYS A 52 -1.36 -7.38 -4.02
CA CYS A 52 -2.63 -6.98 -4.59
C CYS A 52 -3.69 -8.03 -4.29
N TYR A 53 -4.79 -7.58 -3.71
CA TYR A 53 -6.00 -8.35 -3.50
C TYR A 53 -7.05 -7.80 -4.45
N PRO A 54 -7.34 -8.50 -5.56
CA PRO A 54 -8.47 -8.14 -6.39
C PRO A 54 -9.75 -8.39 -5.60
N ASP A 55 -10.53 -7.34 -5.39
CA ASP A 55 -11.90 -7.40 -4.88
C ASP A 55 -12.86 -7.04 -6.04
N ASP A 56 -14.13 -7.42 -5.92
CA ASP A 56 -15.11 -7.24 -7.00
C ASP A 56 -15.38 -5.75 -7.32
N LEU A 57 -15.08 -4.85 -6.37
CA LEU A 57 -15.36 -3.42 -6.46
C LEU A 57 -14.11 -2.53 -6.52
N LEU A 58 -13.02 -2.94 -5.87
CA LEU A 58 -11.79 -2.15 -5.76
C LEU A 58 -10.56 -3.06 -5.73
N LEU A 59 -9.42 -2.55 -6.19
CA LEU A 59 -8.13 -3.20 -5.99
C LEU A 59 -7.55 -2.75 -4.66
N ARG A 60 -7.29 -3.70 -3.76
CA ARG A 60 -6.61 -3.44 -2.49
C ARG A 60 -5.14 -3.80 -2.60
N TYR A 61 -4.28 -2.82 -2.38
CA TYR A 61 -2.84 -3.01 -2.29
C TYR A 61 -2.38 -2.88 -0.84
N ASP A 62 -1.72 -3.92 -0.32
CA ASP A 62 -1.03 -3.88 0.96
C ASP A 62 0.48 -3.76 0.69
N VAL A 63 1.05 -2.60 1.01
CA VAL A 63 2.46 -2.22 0.83
C VAL A 63 3.17 -2.39 2.17
N TYR A 64 3.94 -3.46 2.31
CA TYR A 64 4.77 -3.71 3.49
C TYR A 64 6.13 -3.06 3.32
N TYR A 65 6.59 -2.34 4.34
CA TYR A 65 7.88 -1.65 4.36
C TYR A 65 8.48 -1.67 5.76
N ARG A 66 9.77 -1.32 5.87
CA ARG A 66 10.46 -1.23 7.16
C ARG A 66 10.88 0.20 7.44
N LYS A 67 10.46 0.73 8.59
CA LYS A 67 10.87 2.03 9.11
C LYS A 67 11.41 1.84 10.53
N ASN A 68 12.66 2.22 10.78
CA ASN A 68 13.31 2.10 12.10
C ASN A 68 13.17 0.69 12.70
N LEU A 69 13.49 -0.36 11.92
CA LEU A 69 13.38 -1.78 12.31
C LEU A 69 11.96 -2.28 12.62
N THR A 70 10.94 -1.43 12.43
CA THR A 70 9.54 -1.80 12.62
C THR A 70 8.91 -2.08 11.27
N GLU A 71 8.21 -3.22 11.17
CA GLU A 71 7.39 -3.53 10.01
C GLU A 71 6.12 -2.69 10.04
N LYS A 72 5.86 -2.02 8.92
CA LYS A 72 4.74 -1.12 8.69
C LYS A 72 4.02 -1.54 7.42
N MET A 73 2.74 -1.16 7.31
CA MET A 73 1.93 -1.48 6.16
C MET A 73 1.09 -0.28 5.76
N VAL A 74 1.23 0.16 4.51
CA VAL A 74 0.25 1.06 3.90
C VAL A 74 -0.76 0.21 3.15
N ARG A 75 -2.05 0.45 3.38
CA ARG A 75 -3.14 -0.10 2.58
C ARG A 75 -3.67 0.97 1.64
N VAL A 76 -3.75 0.64 0.35
CA VAL A 76 -4.27 1.52 -0.69
C VAL A 76 -5.44 0.86 -1.38
N LEU A 77 -6.54 1.59 -1.48
CA LEU A 77 -7.71 1.21 -2.24
C LEU A 77 -7.74 2.04 -3.53
N VAL A 78 -7.77 1.34 -4.65
CA VAL A 78 -7.83 1.91 -6.01
C VAL A 78 -9.07 1.41 -6.71
#